data_AF-A0A2U2MUS0-F1
#
_entry.id   AF-A0A2U2MUS0-F1
#
_cell.length_a   1.000
_cell.length_b   1.000
_cell.length_c   1.000
_cell.angle_alpha   90.00
_cell.angle_beta   90.00
_cell.angle_gamma   90.00
#
_symmetry.space_group_name_H-M   'P 1'
#
loop_
_entity.id
_entity.type
_entity.pdbx_description
1 polymer ?
#
loop_
_entity_poly.entity_id
_entity_poly.type
_entity_poly.pdbx_seq_one_letter_code
_entity_poly.pdbx_strand_id
1 'polypeptide(L)'
;MASIYETQVAAAKISHNSEQLQTLMAANRGQIDRNAMQLAMVTRGSIPGQRATREVQEASAAMRKAIAMLEELQNETAKYLKESRGV
;
A
#
# COMPACT_ATOMS: atom_id res chain seq x y z
N MET A 1 -18.14 -11.06 -24.65
CA MET A 1 -18.99 -10.39 -23.65
C MET A 1 -18.71 -11.09 -22.33
N ALA A 2 -18.01 -10.46 -21.39
CA ALA A 2 -17.81 -11.07 -20.07
C ALA A 2 -19.17 -11.06 -19.34
N SER A 3 -19.56 -12.17 -18.73
CA SER A 3 -20.78 -12.25 -17.94
C SER A 3 -20.67 -11.33 -16.70
N ILE A 4 -21.77 -10.72 -16.26
CA ILE A 4 -21.82 -9.95 -14.99
C ILE A 4 -21.25 -10.80 -13.83
N TYR A 5 -21.48 -12.11 -13.87
CA TYR A 5 -20.91 -13.06 -12.91
C TYR A 5 -19.38 -13.11 -12.96
N GLU A 6 -18.77 -13.14 -14.14
CA GLU A 6 -17.31 -13.16 -14.30
C GLU A 6 -16.68 -11.86 -13.79
N THR A 7 -17.33 -10.72 -14.04
CA THR A 7 -16.92 -9.41 -13.51
C THR A 7 -16.99 -9.38 -11.98
N GLN A 8 -18.05 -9.95 -11.38
CA GLN A 8 -18.18 -10.04 -9.92
C GLN A 8 -17.08 -10.92 -9.30
N VAL A 9 -16.76 -12.07 -9.91
CA VAL A 9 -15.69 -12.96 -9.44
C VAL A 9 -14.32 -12.28 -9.56
N ALA A 10 -14.06 -11.58 -10.67
CA ALA A 10 -12.82 -10.83 -10.86
C ALA A 10 -12.66 -9.71 -9.82
N ALA A 11 -13.72 -8.93 -9.58
CA ALA A 11 -13.72 -7.87 -8.57
C ALA A 11 -13.52 -8.41 -7.14
N ALA A 12 -14.12 -9.55 -6.80
CA ALA A 12 -13.89 -10.21 -5.51
C ALA A 12 -12.42 -10.67 -5.33
N LYS A 13 -11.80 -11.22 -6.39
CA LYS A 13 -10.38 -11.59 -6.38
C LYS A 13 -9.46 -10.36 -6.26
N ILE A 14 -9.78 -9.27 -6.96
CA ILE A 14 -9.03 -8.00 -6.86
C ILE A 14 -9.11 -7.46 -5.43
N SER A 15 -10.30 -7.43 -4.83
CA SER A 15 -10.49 -6.99 -3.44
C SER A 15 -9.61 -7.80 -2.48
N HIS A 16 -9.66 -9.13 -2.57
CA HIS A 16 -8.88 -10.02 -1.71
C HIS A 16 -7.36 -9.84 -1.89
N ASN A 17 -6.89 -9.77 -3.14
CA ASN A 17 -5.47 -9.56 -3.42
C ASN A 17 -4.99 -8.19 -2.93
N SER A 18 -5.82 -7.15 -3.04
CA SER A 18 -5.51 -5.83 -2.50
C SER A 18 -5.40 -5.85 -0.97
N GLU A 19 -6.22 -6.64 -0.26
CA GLU A 19 -6.15 -6.76 1.21
C GLU A 19 -4.84 -7.43 1.66
N GLN A 20 -4.45 -8.50 0.94
CA GLN A 20 -3.16 -9.16 1.17
C GLN A 20 -2.00 -8.20 0.90
N LEU A 21 -2.05 -7.45 -0.22
CA LEU A 21 -1.02 -6.49 -0.57
C LEU A 21 -0.89 -5.38 0.48
N GLN A 22 -2.00 -4.82 0.96
CA GLN A 22 -1.99 -3.83 2.04
C GLN A 22 -1.37 -4.37 3.32
N THR A 23 -1.69 -5.60 3.70
CA THR A 23 -1.13 -6.25 4.89
C THR A 23 0.39 -6.36 4.78
N LEU A 24 0.89 -6.82 3.64
CA LEU A 24 2.32 -6.91 3.35
C LEU A 24 2.99 -5.52 3.33
N MET A 25 2.35 -4.54 2.71
CA MET A 25 2.85 -3.16 2.65
C MET A 25 2.90 -2.49 4.02
N ALA A 26 1.90 -2.72 4.88
CA ALA A 26 1.88 -2.21 6.25
C ALA A 26 3.00 -2.83 7.10
N ALA A 27 3.24 -4.15 6.96
CA ALA A 27 4.34 -4.84 7.62
C ALA A 27 5.70 -4.31 7.16
N ASN A 28 5.91 -4.19 5.84
CA ASN A 28 7.14 -3.65 5.25
C ASN A 28 7.38 -2.19 5.66
N ARG A 29 6.34 -1.36 5.69
CA ARG A 29 6.44 0.03 6.15
C ARG A 29 6.97 0.11 7.59
N GLY A 30 6.42 -0.72 8.49
CA GLY A 30 6.88 -0.75 9.88
C GLY A 30 8.36 -1.15 10.01
N GLN A 31 8.86 -2.00 9.12
CA GLN A 31 10.29 -2.32 9.07
C GLN A 31 11.13 -1.17 8.52
N ILE A 32 10.70 -0.53 7.42
CA ILE A 32 11.40 0.60 6.82
C ILE A 32 11.47 1.79 7.78
N ASP A 33 10.40 2.11 8.49
CA ASP A 33 10.38 3.20 9.48
C ASP A 33 11.40 2.94 10.59
N ARG A 34 11.49 1.70 11.10
CA ARG A 34 12.51 1.32 12.09
C ARG A 34 13.93 1.42 11.53
N ASN A 35 14.15 0.92 10.32
CA ASN A 35 15.47 0.97 9.67
C ASN A 35 15.91 2.41 9.39
N ALA A 36 14.98 3.30 8.99
CA ALA A 36 15.25 4.72 8.79
C ALA A 36 15.69 5.40 10.09
N MET A 37 15.02 5.11 11.22
CA MET A 37 15.41 5.64 12.53
C MET A 37 16.80 5.14 12.96
N GLN A 38 17.09 3.85 12.79
CA GLN A 38 18.40 3.27 13.09
C GLN A 38 19.50 3.87 12.21
N LEU A 39 19.24 4.01 10.90
CA LEU A 39 20.18 4.62 9.96
C LEU A 39 20.45 6.08 10.30
N ALA A 40 19.43 6.85 10.69
CA ALA A 40 19.58 8.24 11.12
C ALA A 40 20.52 8.38 12.34
N MET A 41 20.48 7.42 13.28
CA MET A 41 21.36 7.41 14.44
C MET A 41 22.83 7.16 14.06
N VAL A 42 23.08 6.18 13.20
CA VAL A 42 24.44 5.75 12.82
C VAL A 42 25.11 6.76 11.88
N THR A 43 24.32 7.45 11.06
CA THR A 43 24.82 8.39 10.04
C THR A 43 24.97 9.82 10.54
N ARG A 44 24.78 10.06 11.85
CA ARG A 44 24.91 11.39 12.46
C ARG A 44 26.30 11.97 12.20
N GLY A 45 26.35 13.14 11.56
CA GLY A 45 27.60 13.83 11.21
C GLY A 45 28.18 13.45 9.83
N SER A 46 27.54 12.52 9.10
CA SER A 46 27.93 12.14 7.73
C SER A 46 26.93 12.66 6.71
N ILE A 47 27.34 13.57 5.83
CA ILE A 47 26.49 14.12 4.76
C ILE A 47 25.97 13.01 3.83
N PRO A 48 26.80 12.04 3.35
CA PRO A 48 26.29 10.92 2.55
C PRO A 48 25.28 10.06 3.31
N GLY A 49 25.52 9.79 4.60
CA GLY A 49 24.62 8.98 5.40
C GLY A 49 23.28 9.66 5.71
N GLN A 50 23.29 10.98 5.90
CA GLN A 50 22.07 11.78 6.03
C GLN A 50 21.24 11.78 4.74
N ARG A 51 21.88 11.81 3.56
CA ARG A 51 21.19 11.67 2.27
C ARG A 51 20.53 10.30 2.12
N ALA A 52 21.26 9.22 2.41
CA ALA A 52 20.70 7.87 2.38
C ALA A 52 19.51 7.72 3.35
N THR A 53 19.62 8.29 4.56
CA THR A 53 18.51 8.32 5.53
C THR A 53 17.28 9.02 4.96
N ARG A 54 17.47 10.14 4.28
CA ARG A 54 16.38 10.90 3.66
C ARG A 54 15.72 10.14 2.52
N GLU A 55 16.48 9.47 1.65
CA GLU A 55 15.93 8.64 0.58
C GLU A 55 15.06 7.49 1.12
N VAL A 56 15.48 6.86 2.21
CA VAL A 56 14.69 5.81 2.88
C VAL A 56 13.40 6.39 3.50
N GLN A 57 13.46 7.59 4.08
CA GLN A 57 12.26 8.29 4.57
C GLN A 57 11.29 8.66 3.44
N GLU A 58 11.80 9.11 2.30
CA GLU A 58 11.00 9.42 1.11
C GLU A 58 10.34 8.16 0.53
N ALA A 59 11.07 7.03 0.49
CA ALA A 59 10.51 5.74 0.12
C ALA A 59 9.38 5.29 1.09
N SER A 60 9.57 5.46 2.40
CA SER A 60 8.51 5.18 3.38
C SER A 60 7.27 6.05 3.15
N ALA A 61 7.45 7.34 2.88
CA ALA A 61 6.36 8.26 2.57
C ALA A 61 5.60 7.84 1.30
N ALA A 62 6.30 7.42 0.25
CA ALA A 62 5.69 6.89 -0.97
C ALA A 62 4.86 5.62 -0.69
N MET A 63 5.35 4.72 0.16
CA MET A 63 4.59 3.53 0.56
C MET A 63 3.32 3.88 1.34
N ARG A 64 3.34 4.90 2.21
CA ARG A 64 2.12 5.38 2.89
C ARG A 64 1.06 5.82 1.90
N LYS A 65 1.46 6.58 0.88
CA LYS A 65 0.55 7.04 -0.18
C LYS A 65 -0.03 5.85 -0.97
N ALA A 66 0.80 4.87 -1.32
CA ALA A 66 0.37 3.69 -2.05
C ALA A 66 -0.61 2.82 -1.25
N ILE A 67 -0.40 2.65 0.07
CA ILE A 67 -1.36 1.96 0.95
C ILE A 67 -2.72 2.68 0.95
N ALA A 68 -2.72 4.01 1.11
CA ALA A 68 -3.96 4.80 1.11
C ALA A 68 -4.72 4.70 -0.22
N MET A 69 -4.00 4.74 -1.36
CA MET A 69 -4.61 4.57 -2.68
C MET A 69 -5.21 3.15 -2.87
N LEU A 70 -4.59 2.12 -2.31
CA LEU A 70 -5.15 0.77 -2.33
C LEU A 70 -6.42 0.66 -1.47
N GLU A 71 -6.46 1.33 -0.32
CA GLU A 71 -7.67 1.38 0.54
C GLU A 71 -8.83 2.08 -0.19
N GLU A 72 -8.55 3.18 -0.88
CA GLU A 72 -9.52 3.88 -1.70
C GLU A 72 -10.05 2.98 -2.83
N LEU A 73 -9.17 2.32 -3.58
CA LEU A 73 -9.55 1.41 -4.66
C LEU A 73 -10.43 0.25 -4.18
N GLN A 74 -10.12 -0.33 -3.01
CA GLN A 74 -10.96 -1.36 -2.41
C GLN A 74 -12.34 -0.85 -2.03
N ASN A 75 -12.41 0.34 -1.43
CA ASN A 75 -13.69 0.94 -1.04
C ASN A 75 -14.56 1.22 -2.27
N GLU A 76 -13.97 1.73 -3.36
CA GLU A 76 -14.68 1.91 -4.63
C GLU A 76 -15.15 0.58 -5.23
N THR A 77 -14.28 -0.45 -5.22
CA THR A 77 -14.62 -1.79 -5.74
C THR A 77 -15.76 -2.43 -4.92
N ALA A 78 -15.72 -2.30 -3.59
CA ALA A 78 -16.75 -2.80 -2.70
C ALA A 78 -18.09 -2.08 -2.93
N LYS A 79 -18.05 -0.75 -3.14
CA LYS A 79 -19.23 0.05 -3.49
C LYS A 79 -19.84 -0.42 -4.81
N TYR A 80 -19.02 -0.58 -5.86
CA TYR A 80 -19.46 -1.09 -7.16
C TYR A 80 -20.11 -2.48 -7.07
N LEU A 81 -19.51 -3.40 -6.30
CA LEU A 81 -20.07 -4.75 -6.08
C LEU A 81 -21.42 -4.71 -5.36
N LYS A 82 -21.58 -3.80 -4.39
CA LYS A 82 -22.85 -3.63 -3.66
C LYS A 82 -23.94 -3.07 -4.57
N GLU A 83 -23.62 -2.05 -5.37
CA GLU A 83 -24.54 -1.43 -6.32
C GLU A 83 -24.96 -2.43 -7.42
N SER A 84 -24.01 -3.24 -7.92
CA SER A 84 -24.26 -4.25 -8.96
C SER A 84 -25.11 -5.45 -8.49
N ARG A 85 -25.33 -5.63 -7.18
CA ARG A 85 -26.20 -6.68 -6.60
C ARG A 85 -27.62 -6.19 -6.30
N GLY A 86 -27.86 -4.88 -6.34
CA GLY A 86 -29.14 -4.24 -6.01
C GLY A 86 -29.99 -3.82 -7.22
N VAL A 87 -29.59 -4.24 -8.44
CA VAL A 87 -30.32 -4.05 -9.71
C VAL A 87 -30.83 -5.39 -10.20
#